data_AF-A0A8J8KMC6-F1
#
_entry.id   AF-A0A8J8KMC6-F1
#
_cell.length_a   1.000
_cell.length_b   1.000
_cell.length_c   1.000
_cell.angle_alpha   90.00
_cell.angle_beta   90.00
_cell.angle_gamma   90.00
#
_symmetry.space_group_name_H-M   'P 1'
#
loop_
_entity.id
_entity.type
_entity.pdbx_description
1 polymer ?
#
loop_
_entity_poly.entity_id
_entity_poly.type
_entity_poly.pdbx_seq_one_letter_code
_entity_poly.pdbx_strand_id
1 'polypeptide(L)'
;MTLILTGSAQTAVHRPAEFTLEAVRPAYEMGEEPIMTVTGPCGLTTAVPAFRHEAGWRVRFAPPLAGHWQLVASHGTELSPPLSMEVEADPLARGAIHPQDGAFRYESGEPFLPLGADLGPLADADRRLAELAAAGATVARLSAEPPGETAARLDEVLDQVAELGLSVIMTLPATDWAPHAAARWAAHPAVFAWSPPGPEWTEVLRAADPYGHPIVGVEVEIGSGRADLPVLHEGDRSPWATIFSGFAGHLADVDFRGLRTFLAGERLSRYTPLATGPALALTSQTKALLWIPSTAEGSVTLTGFAPGAYVATWCSTADGSARHQDPVVTADGTIRLAVPALSAETAVRLTQAVPAQRTPS
;
A
#
# COMPACT_ATOMS: atom_id res chain seq x y z
N MET A 1 30.11 5.00 -29.81
CA MET A 1 29.67 6.16 -29.01
C MET A 1 30.09 5.86 -27.57
N THR A 2 30.29 6.89 -26.75
CA THR A 2 30.71 6.70 -25.35
C THR A 2 29.52 7.05 -24.48
N LEU A 3 29.05 6.07 -23.70
CA LEU A 3 28.04 6.26 -22.67
C LEU A 3 28.74 6.69 -21.38
N ILE A 4 28.26 7.76 -20.76
CA ILE A 4 28.76 8.26 -19.49
C ILE A 4 27.60 8.23 -18.50
N LEU A 5 27.77 7.45 -17.43
CA LEU A 5 26.84 7.37 -16.31
C LEU A 5 27.39 8.24 -15.16
N THR A 6 26.61 9.20 -14.70
CA THR A 6 26.95 10.07 -13.56
C THR A 6 25.81 10.10 -12.55
N GLY A 7 26.10 10.30 -11.27
CA GLY A 7 25.09 10.37 -10.21
C GLY A 7 25.69 10.35 -8.81
N SER A 8 24.84 10.19 -7.79
CA SER A 8 25.30 10.13 -6.40
C SER A 8 26.11 8.86 -6.14
N ALA A 9 27.21 9.00 -5.40
CA ALA A 9 28.00 7.87 -4.92
C ALA A 9 27.47 7.26 -3.62
N GLN A 10 26.46 7.87 -3.00
CA GLN A 10 25.89 7.45 -1.71
C GLN A 10 24.37 7.58 -1.69
N THR A 11 23.70 6.61 -1.08
CA THR A 11 22.26 6.64 -0.75
C THR A 11 21.97 5.74 0.45
N ALA A 12 20.71 5.58 0.83
CA ALA A 12 20.27 4.63 1.84
C ALA A 12 19.31 3.58 1.24
N VAL A 13 19.14 2.47 1.94
CA VAL A 13 18.21 1.40 1.57
C VAL A 13 16.80 1.96 1.32
N HIS A 14 16.18 1.55 0.22
CA HIS A 14 14.88 2.00 -0.30
C HIS A 14 14.74 3.49 -0.62
N ARG A 15 15.83 4.27 -0.57
CA ARG A 15 15.82 5.66 -1.06
C ARG A 15 16.28 5.71 -2.52
N PRO A 16 15.49 6.30 -3.43
CA PRO A 16 15.86 6.37 -4.83
C PRO A 16 17.13 7.20 -5.01
N ALA A 17 18.09 6.63 -5.75
CA ALA A 17 19.23 7.35 -6.32
C ALA A 17 18.95 7.61 -7.80
N GLU A 18 19.12 8.85 -8.25
CA GLU A 18 18.99 9.23 -9.66
C GLU A 18 20.36 9.37 -10.33
N PHE A 19 20.44 8.86 -11.54
CA PHE A 19 21.63 8.89 -12.40
C PHE A 19 21.30 9.53 -13.75
N THR A 20 22.28 10.19 -14.32
CA THR A 20 22.23 10.78 -15.66
C THR A 20 23.03 9.92 -16.63
N LEU A 21 22.46 9.69 -17.81
CA LEU A 21 23.15 9.08 -18.92
C LEU A 21 23.38 10.12 -20.01
N GLU A 22 24.65 10.48 -20.17
CA GLU A 22 25.10 11.33 -21.26
C GLU A 22 25.64 10.44 -22.39
N ALA A 23 25.21 10.72 -23.62
CA ALA A 23 25.83 10.16 -24.81
C ALA A 23 26.48 11.26 -25.63
N VAL A 24 27.70 10.99 -26.08
CA VAL A 24 28.51 11.93 -26.85
C VAL A 24 27.92 12.21 -28.25
N ARG A 25 26.81 11.56 -28.65
CA ARG A 25 26.08 11.88 -29.90
C ARG A 25 24.56 11.88 -29.72
N PRO A 26 23.83 12.82 -30.38
CA PRO A 26 22.38 12.96 -30.27
C PRO A 26 21.55 11.84 -30.94
N ALA A 27 22.16 10.74 -31.39
CA ALA A 27 21.53 9.74 -32.25
C ALA A 27 20.70 8.67 -31.51
N TYR A 28 19.93 9.07 -30.50
CA TYR A 28 18.86 8.22 -29.94
C TYR A 28 17.57 8.43 -30.74
N GLU A 29 17.64 8.22 -32.05
CA GLU A 29 16.47 8.27 -32.93
C GLU A 29 15.88 6.86 -33.20
N MET A 30 16.47 5.79 -32.64
CA MET A 30 16.09 4.41 -33.01
C MET A 30 15.88 3.50 -31.79
N GLY A 31 14.66 3.54 -31.26
CA GLY A 31 13.90 2.38 -30.74
C GLY A 31 14.38 1.64 -29.47
N GLU A 32 15.64 1.70 -29.08
CA GLU A 32 16.15 1.00 -27.89
C GLU A 32 16.36 1.98 -26.74
N GLU A 33 15.75 1.69 -25.59
CA GLU A 33 15.95 2.46 -24.37
C GLU A 33 17.24 1.99 -23.67
N PRO A 34 18.11 2.90 -23.18
CA PRO A 34 19.25 2.51 -22.38
C PRO A 34 18.83 1.75 -21.11
N ILE A 35 19.62 0.78 -20.71
CA ILE A 35 19.38 -0.01 -19.49
C ILE A 35 20.61 0.10 -18.59
N MET A 36 20.39 0.34 -17.30
CA MET A 36 21.42 0.26 -16.28
C MET A 36 21.36 -1.10 -15.60
N THR A 37 22.43 -1.88 -15.68
CA THR A 37 22.59 -3.08 -14.86
C THR A 37 23.25 -2.69 -13.55
N VAL A 38 22.64 -3.06 -12.44
CA VAL A 38 23.11 -2.79 -11.08
C VAL A 38 23.46 -4.12 -10.43
N THR A 39 24.69 -4.26 -9.92
CA THR A 39 25.17 -5.45 -9.20
C THR A 39 25.52 -5.07 -7.78
N GLY A 40 24.87 -5.68 -6.81
CA GLY A 40 24.96 -5.35 -5.39
C GLY A 40 25.58 -6.43 -4.52
N PRO A 41 25.40 -6.30 -3.20
CA PRO A 41 25.80 -7.30 -2.21
C PRO A 41 25.28 -8.69 -2.57
N CYS A 42 26.07 -9.71 -2.27
CA CYS A 42 25.76 -11.12 -2.55
C CYS A 42 25.53 -11.45 -4.05
N GLY A 43 25.94 -10.56 -4.97
CA GLY A 43 25.79 -10.77 -6.41
C GLY A 43 24.36 -10.51 -6.93
N LEU A 44 23.50 -9.89 -6.12
CA LEU A 44 22.16 -9.48 -6.56
C LEU A 44 22.30 -8.56 -7.78
N THR A 45 21.63 -8.91 -8.88
CA THR A 45 21.70 -8.13 -10.13
C THR A 45 20.30 -7.72 -10.56
N THR A 46 20.14 -6.45 -10.93
CA THR A 46 18.86 -5.88 -11.39
C THR A 46 19.12 -5.04 -12.64
N ALA A 47 18.28 -5.21 -13.66
CA ALA A 47 18.23 -4.33 -14.83
C ALA A 47 17.20 -3.22 -14.57
N VAL A 48 17.62 -1.97 -14.71
CA VAL A 48 16.79 -0.78 -14.47
C VAL A 48 16.69 0.02 -15.77
N PRO A 49 15.49 0.14 -16.37
CA PRO A 49 15.31 0.90 -17.60
C PRO A 49 15.54 2.39 -17.38
N ALA A 50 16.14 3.06 -18.37
CA ALA A 50 16.24 4.51 -18.39
C ALA A 50 14.94 5.14 -18.93
N PHE A 51 14.68 6.38 -18.53
CA PHE A 51 13.58 7.18 -19.04
C PHE A 51 14.08 8.51 -19.58
N ARG A 52 13.32 9.08 -20.53
CA ARG A 52 13.63 10.38 -21.11
C ARG A 52 13.20 11.51 -20.16
N HIS A 53 14.11 12.42 -19.90
CA HIS A 53 13.93 13.67 -19.16
C HIS A 53 14.31 14.86 -20.06
N GLU A 54 13.89 16.08 -19.72
CA GLU A 54 14.19 17.29 -20.52
C GLU A 54 15.69 17.49 -20.74
N ALA A 55 16.48 17.22 -19.70
CA ALA A 55 17.94 17.34 -19.70
C ALA A 55 18.70 16.13 -20.28
N GLY A 56 18.01 15.07 -20.72
CA GLY A 56 18.64 13.85 -21.24
C GLY A 56 18.03 12.56 -20.70
N TRP A 57 18.78 11.47 -20.74
CA TRP A 57 18.33 10.19 -20.18
C TRP A 57 18.63 10.13 -18.68
N ARG A 58 17.68 9.61 -17.92
CA ARG A 58 17.80 9.40 -16.47
C ARG A 58 17.50 7.95 -16.12
N VAL A 59 18.08 7.47 -15.03
CA VAL A 59 17.72 6.18 -14.41
C VAL A 59 17.54 6.41 -12.92
N ARG A 60 16.52 5.81 -12.33
CA ARG A 60 16.28 5.84 -10.88
C ARG A 60 16.35 4.43 -10.30
N PHE A 61 17.14 4.27 -9.24
CA PHE A 61 17.32 2.98 -8.58
C PHE A 61 17.14 3.11 -7.07
N ALA A 62 16.27 2.29 -6.47
CA ALA A 62 16.06 2.20 -5.03
C ALA A 62 16.67 0.89 -4.49
N PRO A 63 17.86 0.90 -3.88
CA PRO A 63 18.55 -0.32 -3.48
C PRO A 63 17.82 -1.02 -2.32
N PRO A 64 17.54 -2.34 -2.42
CA PRO A 64 16.87 -3.08 -1.35
C PRO A 64 17.81 -3.51 -0.21
N LEU A 65 19.14 -3.40 -0.41
CA LEU A 65 20.15 -3.89 0.54
C LEU A 65 21.28 -2.88 0.72
N ALA A 66 21.76 -2.75 1.95
CA ALA A 66 22.92 -1.94 2.30
C ALA A 66 24.23 -2.61 1.83
N GLY A 67 25.22 -1.80 1.47
CA GLY A 67 26.55 -2.23 1.04
C GLY A 67 27.01 -1.59 -0.27
N HIS A 68 28.04 -2.17 -0.87
CA HIS A 68 28.64 -1.67 -2.12
C HIS A 68 27.87 -2.17 -3.35
N TRP A 69 27.61 -1.25 -4.28
CA TRP A 69 26.95 -1.51 -5.56
C TRP A 69 27.80 -1.02 -6.73
N GLN A 70 27.79 -1.77 -7.83
CA GLN A 70 28.38 -1.38 -9.11
C GLN A 70 27.28 -1.21 -10.17
N LEU A 71 27.36 -0.12 -10.92
CA LEU A 71 26.37 0.27 -11.92
C LEU A 71 27.04 0.39 -13.28
N VAL A 72 26.47 -0.25 -14.30
CA VAL A 72 26.94 -0.18 -15.68
C VAL A 72 25.75 0.12 -16.57
N ALA A 73 25.79 1.24 -17.28
CA ALA A 73 24.81 1.55 -18.31
C ALA A 73 25.15 0.85 -19.62
N SER A 74 24.12 0.44 -20.34
CA SER A 74 24.22 -0.23 -21.64
C SER A 74 23.21 0.31 -22.63
N HIS A 75 23.58 0.33 -23.90
CA HIS A 75 22.69 0.61 -25.03
C HIS A 75 23.24 -0.12 -26.26
N GLY A 76 22.52 -1.14 -26.72
CA GLY A 76 23.05 -2.10 -27.70
C GLY A 76 24.32 -2.78 -27.18
N THR A 77 25.44 -2.63 -27.91
CA THR A 77 26.76 -3.20 -27.53
C THR A 77 27.64 -2.21 -26.75
N GLU A 78 27.19 -0.98 -26.55
CA GLU A 78 27.94 0.05 -25.86
C GLU A 78 27.72 -0.03 -24.36
N LEU A 79 28.81 0.11 -23.59
CA LEU A 79 28.80 0.09 -22.13
C LEU A 79 29.46 1.35 -21.58
N SER A 80 28.92 1.88 -20.48
CA SER A 80 29.62 2.89 -19.69
C SER A 80 30.76 2.26 -18.88
N PRO A 81 31.75 3.04 -18.44
CA PRO A 81 32.59 2.64 -17.32
C PRO A 81 31.71 2.32 -16.09
N PRO A 82 32.13 1.36 -15.23
CA PRO A 82 31.42 1.08 -13.98
C PRO A 82 31.44 2.30 -13.05
N LEU A 83 30.28 2.62 -12.48
CA LEU A 83 30.11 3.57 -11.40
C LEU A 83 29.90 2.80 -10.09
N SER A 84 30.55 3.24 -9.01
CA SER A 84 30.36 2.65 -7.68
C SER A 84 29.44 3.51 -6.83
N MET A 85 28.61 2.87 -6.01
CA MET A 85 27.72 3.50 -5.04
C MET A 85 27.76 2.75 -3.71
N GLU A 86 27.81 3.47 -2.60
CA GLU A 86 27.63 2.92 -1.26
C GLU A 86 26.19 3.14 -0.78
N VAL A 87 25.59 2.11 -0.19
CA VAL A 87 24.22 2.15 0.33
C VAL A 87 24.24 1.92 1.83
N GLU A 88 23.78 2.91 2.59
CA GLU A 88 23.66 2.83 4.04
C GLU A 88 22.38 2.10 4.45
N ALA A 89 22.44 1.39 5.58
CA ALA A 89 21.23 0.84 6.20
C ALA A 89 20.36 1.97 6.77
N ASP A 90 19.06 1.92 6.50
CA ASP A 90 18.07 2.81 7.11
C ASP A 90 17.12 1.97 7.97
N PRO A 91 17.21 2.01 9.31
CA PRO A 91 16.36 1.20 10.18
C PRO A 91 14.89 1.65 10.19
N LEU A 92 14.57 2.81 9.61
CA LEU A 92 13.21 3.31 9.46
C LEU A 92 12.63 2.98 8.08
N ALA A 93 13.44 2.46 7.15
CA ALA A 93 12.95 2.07 5.84
C ALA A 93 12.02 0.85 5.97
N ARG A 94 10.79 1.03 5.48
CA ARG A 94 9.77 -0.03 5.50
C ARG A 94 9.88 -0.96 4.29
N GLY A 95 10.47 -0.47 3.18
CA GLY A 95 10.55 -1.17 1.91
C GLY A 95 9.26 -1.09 1.09
N ALA A 96 9.20 -1.85 0.01
CA ALA A 96 8.02 -1.89 -0.86
C ALA A 96 6.84 -2.59 -0.18
N ILE A 97 5.63 -2.41 -0.72
CA ILE A 97 4.41 -3.04 -0.19
C ILE A 97 4.02 -4.21 -1.09
N HIS A 98 3.83 -5.39 -0.49
CA HIS A 98 3.52 -6.64 -1.20
C HIS A 98 2.24 -7.29 -0.67
N PRO A 99 1.51 -8.04 -1.51
CA PRO A 99 0.41 -8.89 -1.05
C PRO A 99 0.97 -10.09 -0.27
N GLN A 100 0.41 -10.36 0.91
CA GLN A 100 0.78 -11.50 1.75
C GLN A 100 -0.41 -11.94 2.61
N ASP A 101 -0.75 -13.24 2.55
CA ASP A 101 -1.82 -13.87 3.34
C ASP A 101 -3.18 -13.13 3.25
N GLY A 102 -3.58 -12.75 2.02
CA GLY A 102 -4.82 -12.00 1.78
C GLY A 102 -4.83 -10.55 2.29
N ALA A 103 -3.68 -9.99 2.67
CA ALA A 103 -3.51 -8.60 3.12
C ALA A 103 -2.31 -7.94 2.42
N PHE A 104 -2.06 -6.66 2.71
CA PHE A 104 -0.84 -5.96 2.27
C PHE A 104 0.13 -5.75 3.43
N ARG A 105 1.43 -5.87 3.14
CA ARG A 105 2.52 -5.65 4.11
C ARG A 105 3.69 -4.95 3.45
N TYR A 106 4.36 -4.10 4.20
CA TYR A 106 5.69 -3.63 3.85
C TYR A 106 6.70 -4.80 3.89
N GLU A 107 7.81 -4.71 3.17
CA GLU A 107 8.91 -5.69 3.22
C GLU A 107 9.50 -5.87 4.63
N SER A 108 9.41 -4.84 5.48
CA SER A 108 9.72 -4.91 6.92
C SER A 108 8.77 -5.83 7.72
N GLY A 109 7.66 -6.26 7.13
CA GLY A 109 6.59 -7.06 7.74
C GLY A 109 5.48 -6.24 8.40
N GLU A 110 5.61 -4.91 8.45
CA GLU A 110 4.58 -4.00 8.97
C GLU A 110 3.27 -4.13 8.15
N PRO A 111 2.09 -4.25 8.78
CA PRO A 111 0.83 -4.31 8.06
C PRO A 111 0.53 -2.99 7.34
N PHE A 112 -0.02 -3.08 6.13
CA PHE A 112 -0.50 -1.96 5.36
C PHE A 112 -1.98 -2.14 5.04
N LEU A 113 -2.79 -1.09 5.29
CA LEU A 113 -4.22 -1.08 4.99
C LEU A 113 -4.49 0.07 4.02
N PRO A 114 -4.62 -0.18 2.71
CA PRO A 114 -4.93 0.85 1.71
C PRO A 114 -6.33 1.41 1.91
N LEU A 115 -6.40 2.65 2.36
CA LEU A 115 -7.61 3.46 2.57
C LEU A 115 -7.39 4.79 1.85
N GLY A 116 -8.23 5.14 0.90
CA GLY A 116 -7.92 6.27 0.04
C GLY A 116 -9.05 6.69 -0.87
N ALA A 117 -8.75 7.63 -1.75
CA ALA A 117 -9.64 8.03 -2.83
C ALA A 117 -8.81 8.51 -4.03
N ASP A 118 -9.50 8.86 -5.11
CA ASP A 118 -8.89 9.54 -6.25
C ASP A 118 -8.39 10.93 -5.87
N LEU A 119 -7.21 11.26 -6.40
CA LEU A 119 -6.65 12.61 -6.29
C LEU A 119 -7.34 13.61 -7.23
N GLY A 120 -8.04 13.12 -8.25
CA GLY A 120 -8.62 13.95 -9.29
C GLY A 120 -7.54 14.58 -10.19
N PRO A 121 -7.81 15.76 -10.79
CA PRO A 121 -6.87 16.43 -11.67
C PRO A 121 -5.58 16.84 -10.96
N LEU A 122 -4.44 16.72 -11.65
CA LEU A 122 -3.11 17.03 -11.09
C LEU A 122 -2.96 18.49 -10.63
N ALA A 123 -3.73 19.41 -11.23
CA ALA A 123 -3.77 20.82 -10.84
C ALA A 123 -4.32 21.05 -9.42
N ASP A 124 -5.14 20.13 -8.91
CA ASP A 124 -5.74 20.20 -7.56
C ASP A 124 -4.99 19.35 -6.53
N ALA A 125 -3.90 18.69 -6.93
CA ALA A 125 -3.20 17.67 -6.14
C ALA A 125 -2.83 18.14 -4.72
N ASP A 126 -2.23 19.34 -4.57
CA ASP A 126 -1.77 19.82 -3.25
C ASP A 126 -2.92 19.92 -2.24
N ARG A 127 -4.03 20.56 -2.64
CA ARG A 127 -5.23 20.69 -1.81
C ARG A 127 -5.78 19.30 -1.50
N ARG A 128 -5.86 18.44 -2.51
CA ARG A 128 -6.49 17.14 -2.35
C ARG A 128 -5.67 16.18 -1.48
N LEU A 129 -4.35 16.19 -1.58
CA LEU A 129 -3.45 15.44 -0.70
C LEU A 129 -3.62 15.85 0.76
N ALA A 130 -3.71 17.16 1.03
CA ALA A 130 -3.94 17.65 2.38
C ALA A 130 -5.29 17.19 2.95
N GLU A 131 -6.35 17.21 2.13
CA GLU A 131 -7.67 16.69 2.51
C GLU A 131 -7.63 15.18 2.81
N LEU A 132 -7.00 14.39 1.95
CA LEU A 132 -6.87 12.94 2.13
C LEU A 132 -6.07 12.61 3.39
N ALA A 133 -4.93 13.27 3.61
CA ALA A 133 -4.14 13.09 4.82
C ALA A 133 -4.93 13.46 6.08
N ALA A 134 -5.68 14.56 6.07
CA ALA A 134 -6.53 14.99 7.17
C ALA A 134 -7.71 14.03 7.43
N ALA A 135 -8.24 13.40 6.38
CA ALA A 135 -9.24 12.33 6.47
C ALA A 135 -8.64 10.99 6.92
N GLY A 136 -7.33 10.92 7.17
CA GLY A 136 -6.65 9.71 7.58
C GLY A 136 -6.47 8.70 6.44
N ALA A 137 -6.47 9.10 5.18
CA ALA A 137 -6.07 8.21 4.10
C ALA A 137 -4.65 7.65 4.33
N THR A 138 -4.37 6.51 3.71
CA THR A 138 -3.04 5.89 3.57
C THR A 138 -2.63 5.75 2.11
N VAL A 139 -3.60 5.87 1.19
CA VAL A 139 -3.39 5.79 -0.25
C VAL A 139 -4.10 6.93 -0.97
N ALA A 140 -3.50 7.42 -2.06
CA ALA A 140 -4.17 8.19 -3.09
C ALA A 140 -4.17 7.41 -4.41
N ARG A 141 -5.22 7.49 -5.22
CA ARG A 141 -5.16 7.03 -6.61
C ARG A 141 -4.82 8.23 -7.51
N LEU A 142 -3.77 8.07 -8.30
CA LEU A 142 -3.24 9.12 -9.17
C LEU A 142 -3.29 8.65 -10.62
N SER A 143 -3.98 9.41 -11.47
CA SER A 143 -3.94 9.19 -12.91
C SER A 143 -2.66 9.78 -13.47
N ALA A 144 -1.84 8.92 -14.06
CA ALA A 144 -0.65 9.34 -14.77
C ALA A 144 -1.07 9.81 -16.18
N GLU A 145 -0.64 11.00 -16.59
CA GLU A 145 -0.89 11.54 -17.94
C GLU A 145 0.37 11.40 -18.81
N PRO A 146 0.23 11.24 -20.14
CA PRO A 146 1.36 11.11 -21.06
C PRO A 146 2.42 12.21 -20.89
N PRO A 147 3.67 11.94 -21.31
CA PRO A 147 4.83 12.76 -20.93
C PRO A 147 4.77 14.17 -21.51
N GLY A 148 5.35 15.11 -20.76
CA GLY A 148 5.40 16.55 -21.02
C GLY A 148 5.63 17.32 -19.72
N GLU A 149 5.13 18.55 -19.63
CA GLU A 149 5.12 19.35 -18.39
C GLU A 149 4.44 18.61 -17.21
N THR A 150 3.52 17.69 -17.51
CA THR A 150 2.81 16.82 -16.56
C THR A 150 3.76 15.89 -15.79
N ALA A 151 4.86 15.43 -16.39
CA ALA A 151 5.71 14.41 -15.77
C ALA A 151 6.58 14.96 -14.64
N ALA A 152 7.08 16.20 -14.78
CA ALA A 152 7.78 16.90 -13.70
C ALA A 152 6.81 17.20 -12.54
N ARG A 153 5.58 17.63 -12.86
CA ARG A 153 4.55 17.84 -11.85
C ARG A 153 4.17 16.54 -11.12
N LEU A 154 4.12 15.40 -11.81
CA LEU A 154 3.90 14.10 -11.18
C LEU A 154 5.03 13.72 -10.22
N ASP A 155 6.30 14.00 -10.56
CA ASP A 155 7.42 13.82 -9.63
C ASP A 155 7.22 14.64 -8.34
N GLU A 156 6.88 15.93 -8.45
CA GLU A 156 6.60 16.78 -7.28
C GLU A 156 5.44 16.25 -6.41
N VAL A 157 4.35 15.80 -7.04
CA VAL A 157 3.20 15.25 -6.33
C VAL A 157 3.56 13.95 -5.62
N LEU A 158 4.39 13.11 -6.23
CA LEU A 158 4.88 11.89 -5.60
C LEU A 158 5.77 12.17 -4.39
N ASP A 159 6.63 13.18 -4.47
CA ASP A 159 7.43 13.62 -3.32
C ASP A 159 6.52 14.08 -2.16
N GLN A 160 5.50 14.88 -2.44
CA GLN A 160 4.52 15.32 -1.42
C GLN A 160 3.75 14.14 -0.80
N VAL A 161 3.34 13.16 -1.62
CA VAL A 161 2.69 11.93 -1.12
C VAL A 161 3.62 11.22 -0.13
N ALA A 162 4.90 11.08 -0.45
CA ALA A 162 5.88 10.45 0.43
C ALA A 162 6.08 11.25 1.73
N GLU A 163 6.17 12.58 1.65
CA GLU A 163 6.28 13.46 2.82
C GLU A 163 5.09 13.36 3.77
N LEU A 164 3.89 13.16 3.22
CA LEU A 164 2.66 12.95 3.99
C LEU A 164 2.50 11.50 4.50
N GLY A 165 3.44 10.60 4.18
CA GLY A 165 3.39 9.19 4.56
C GLY A 165 2.27 8.40 3.88
N LEU A 166 1.79 8.88 2.74
CA LEU A 166 0.82 8.22 1.88
C LEU A 166 1.54 7.31 0.88
N SER A 167 0.78 6.46 0.20
CA SER A 167 1.22 5.72 -0.99
C SER A 167 0.27 5.97 -2.16
N VAL A 168 0.67 5.58 -3.37
CA VAL A 168 -0.09 5.83 -4.60
C VAL A 168 -0.38 4.55 -5.35
N ILE A 169 -1.63 4.40 -5.75
CA ILE A 169 -2.03 3.52 -6.85
C ILE A 169 -1.95 4.36 -8.13
N MET A 170 -1.02 4.02 -9.02
CA MET A 170 -0.80 4.76 -10.25
C MET A 170 -1.66 4.20 -11.38
N THR A 171 -2.69 4.95 -11.79
CA THR A 171 -3.54 4.60 -12.91
C THR A 171 -2.89 5.02 -14.22
N LEU A 172 -2.67 4.06 -15.12
CA LEU A 172 -2.00 4.31 -16.38
C LEU A 172 -3.01 4.46 -17.52
N PRO A 173 -2.77 5.38 -18.48
CA PRO A 173 -3.62 5.57 -19.63
C PRO A 173 -3.43 4.43 -20.66
N ALA A 174 -4.43 4.21 -21.52
CA ALA A 174 -4.44 3.20 -22.58
C ALA A 174 -3.45 3.52 -23.73
N THR A 175 -2.15 3.48 -23.41
CA THR A 175 -1.06 3.90 -24.30
C THR A 175 0.17 3.01 -24.09
N ASP A 176 1.10 3.07 -25.02
CA ASP A 176 2.45 2.47 -24.97
C ASP A 176 3.37 3.05 -23.89
N TRP A 177 2.83 3.88 -23.00
CA TRP A 177 3.58 4.59 -21.99
C TRP A 177 3.81 3.81 -20.69
N ALA A 178 3.15 2.66 -20.50
CA ALA A 178 3.30 1.86 -19.29
C ALA A 178 4.77 1.49 -18.93
N PRO A 179 5.62 1.05 -19.88
CA PRO A 179 7.05 0.83 -19.60
C PRO A 179 7.78 2.09 -19.15
N HIS A 180 7.49 3.24 -19.77
CA HIS A 180 8.12 4.51 -19.42
C HIS A 180 7.70 4.98 -18.03
N ALA A 181 6.42 4.85 -17.67
CA ALA A 181 5.92 5.16 -16.35
C ALA A 181 6.60 4.31 -15.26
N ALA A 182 6.74 2.99 -15.51
CA ALA A 182 7.48 2.10 -14.63
C ALA A 182 8.97 2.51 -14.52
N ALA A 183 9.64 2.78 -15.64
CA ALA A 183 11.03 3.22 -15.64
C ALA A 183 11.26 4.51 -14.85
N ARG A 184 10.31 5.45 -14.90
CA ARG A 184 10.41 6.75 -14.22
C ARG A 184 10.04 6.69 -12.74
N TRP A 185 9.00 5.95 -12.37
CA TRP A 185 8.40 6.05 -11.04
C TRP A 185 8.40 4.78 -10.20
N ALA A 186 8.75 3.61 -10.74
CA ALA A 186 8.78 2.39 -9.93
C ALA A 186 9.79 2.48 -8.78
N ALA A 187 10.88 3.23 -8.94
CA ALA A 187 11.83 3.44 -7.84
C ALA A 187 11.34 4.42 -6.75
N HIS A 188 10.20 5.10 -6.97
CA HIS A 188 9.72 6.13 -6.08
C HIS A 188 9.02 5.50 -4.86
N PRO A 189 9.39 5.84 -3.61
CA PRO A 189 8.90 5.17 -2.40
C PRO A 189 7.40 5.33 -2.14
N ALA A 190 6.77 6.33 -2.74
CA ALA A 190 5.33 6.51 -2.69
C ALA A 190 4.55 5.56 -3.61
N VAL A 191 5.15 4.99 -4.66
CA VAL A 191 4.42 4.10 -5.58
C VAL A 191 4.16 2.78 -4.85
N PHE A 192 2.88 2.47 -4.65
CA PHE A 192 2.44 1.22 -4.03
C PHE A 192 2.06 0.20 -5.09
N ALA A 193 1.27 0.60 -6.08
CA ALA A 193 0.70 -0.33 -7.05
C ALA A 193 0.45 0.34 -8.40
N TRP A 194 0.35 -0.47 -9.45
CA TRP A 194 -0.04 -0.05 -10.79
C TRP A 194 -1.49 -0.45 -11.07
N SER A 195 -2.25 0.46 -11.68
CA SER A 195 -3.57 0.18 -12.24
C SER A 195 -3.50 0.33 -13.77
N PRO A 196 -3.22 -0.74 -14.52
CA PRO A 196 -3.11 -0.68 -15.97
C PRO A 196 -4.46 -0.35 -16.63
N PRO A 197 -4.44 0.16 -17.88
CA PRO A 197 -5.66 0.46 -18.63
C PRO A 197 -6.44 -0.80 -19.05
N GLY A 198 -5.78 -1.96 -19.07
CA GLY A 198 -6.35 -3.24 -19.48
C GLY A 198 -5.46 -4.42 -19.08
N PRO A 199 -6.01 -5.64 -19.02
CA PRO A 199 -5.30 -6.84 -18.58
C PRO A 199 -4.08 -7.18 -19.46
N GLU A 200 -4.10 -6.81 -20.74
CA GLU A 200 -2.99 -7.02 -21.69
C GLU A 200 -1.69 -6.30 -21.30
N TRP A 201 -1.78 -5.25 -20.48
CA TRP A 201 -0.62 -4.48 -20.01
C TRP A 201 0.02 -5.07 -18.74
N THR A 202 -0.60 -6.09 -18.14
CA THR A 202 -0.10 -6.70 -16.89
C THR A 202 1.31 -7.24 -17.07
N GLU A 203 1.55 -8.05 -18.10
CA GLU A 203 2.88 -8.65 -18.35
C GLU A 203 3.92 -7.60 -18.78
N VAL A 204 3.48 -6.55 -19.49
CA VAL A 204 4.33 -5.43 -19.87
C VAL A 204 4.84 -4.69 -18.62
N LEU A 205 3.94 -4.40 -17.68
CA LEU A 205 4.31 -3.76 -16.41
C LEU A 205 5.18 -4.65 -15.53
N ARG A 206 4.87 -5.95 -15.43
CA ARG A 206 5.71 -6.90 -14.69
C ARG A 206 7.13 -6.96 -15.22
N ALA A 207 7.30 -6.86 -16.54
CA ALA A 207 8.62 -6.84 -17.16
C ALA A 207 9.35 -5.50 -16.96
N ALA A 208 8.62 -4.39 -16.90
CA ALA A 208 9.19 -3.05 -16.79
C ALA A 208 9.44 -2.57 -15.35
N ASP A 209 8.76 -3.16 -14.36
CA ASP A 209 8.88 -2.81 -12.95
C ASP A 209 9.83 -3.77 -12.21
N PRO A 210 11.10 -3.38 -11.97
CA PRO A 210 12.08 -4.25 -11.33
C PRO A 210 11.84 -4.46 -9.83
N TYR A 211 10.89 -3.74 -9.23
CA TYR A 211 10.56 -3.83 -7.80
C TYR A 211 9.31 -4.70 -7.55
N GLY A 212 8.61 -5.10 -8.61
CA GLY A 212 7.48 -6.03 -8.53
C GLY A 212 6.29 -5.46 -7.76
N HIS A 213 5.94 -4.19 -7.97
CA HIS A 213 4.77 -3.61 -7.31
C HIS A 213 3.50 -4.40 -7.70
N PRO A 214 2.53 -4.51 -6.77
CA PRO A 214 1.21 -5.04 -7.07
C PRO A 214 0.60 -4.40 -8.32
N ILE A 215 -0.03 -5.22 -9.16
CA ILE A 215 -0.86 -4.77 -10.26
C ILE A 215 -2.32 -4.93 -9.81
N VAL A 216 -3.01 -3.81 -9.63
CA VAL A 216 -4.41 -3.73 -9.24
C VAL A 216 -5.24 -3.58 -10.51
N GLY A 217 -5.88 -4.66 -10.93
CA GLY A 217 -6.85 -4.63 -12.03
C GLY A 217 -8.27 -4.36 -11.52
N VAL A 218 -9.10 -3.76 -12.37
CA VAL A 218 -10.56 -3.78 -12.19
C VAL A 218 -11.06 -5.16 -12.64
N GLU A 219 -10.87 -6.20 -11.81
CA GLU A 219 -11.63 -7.43 -12.01
C GLU A 219 -13.06 -7.20 -11.50
N VAL A 220 -14.00 -7.06 -12.44
CA VAL A 220 -15.45 -6.91 -12.18
C VAL A 220 -16.08 -8.25 -11.74
N GLU A 221 -15.29 -9.29 -11.45
CA GLU A 221 -15.84 -10.57 -10.99
C GLU A 221 -16.23 -10.53 -9.52
N ILE A 222 -17.44 -10.04 -9.29
CA ILE A 222 -18.22 -10.31 -8.08
C ILE A 222 -18.48 -11.83 -8.02
N GLY A 223 -17.55 -12.61 -7.45
CA GLY A 223 -17.86 -13.97 -6.99
C GLY A 223 -16.82 -15.08 -7.16
N SER A 224 -15.65 -14.87 -7.76
CA SER A 224 -14.66 -15.96 -7.99
C SER A 224 -13.46 -15.98 -7.03
N GLY A 225 -13.35 -14.98 -6.15
CA GLY A 225 -12.55 -14.96 -4.91
C GLY A 225 -11.38 -15.94 -4.88
N ARG A 226 -10.28 -15.61 -5.57
CA ARG A 226 -8.98 -16.21 -5.24
C ARG A 226 -8.69 -15.85 -3.79
N ALA A 227 -8.94 -16.81 -2.88
CA ALA A 227 -8.87 -16.62 -1.44
C ALA A 227 -7.47 -16.20 -0.94
N ASP A 228 -6.46 -16.29 -1.80
CA ASP A 228 -5.06 -15.98 -1.55
C ASP A 228 -4.66 -14.52 -1.87
N LEU A 229 -5.44 -13.78 -2.67
CA LEU A 229 -5.11 -12.41 -3.06
C LEU A 229 -5.90 -11.36 -2.27
N PRO A 230 -5.26 -10.27 -1.81
CA PRO A 230 -5.97 -9.16 -1.19
C PRO A 230 -6.85 -8.44 -2.22
N VAL A 231 -8.11 -8.17 -1.85
CA VAL A 231 -9.08 -7.44 -2.70
C VAL A 231 -9.31 -6.04 -2.15
N LEU A 232 -9.21 -5.03 -3.02
CA LEU A 232 -9.60 -3.66 -2.74
C LEU A 232 -11.04 -3.44 -3.19
N HIS A 233 -11.86 -2.83 -2.34
CA HIS A 233 -13.20 -2.39 -2.76
C HIS A 233 -13.16 -0.91 -3.16
N GLU A 234 -13.86 -0.57 -4.23
CA GLU A 234 -14.06 0.81 -4.65
C GLU A 234 -15.56 1.14 -4.72
N GLY A 235 -15.94 2.33 -4.24
CA GLY A 235 -17.30 2.86 -4.35
C GLY A 235 -17.97 3.14 -3.01
N ASP A 236 -19.22 3.58 -3.05
CA ASP A 236 -19.91 4.31 -1.96
C ASP A 236 -20.35 3.45 -0.75
N ARG A 237 -19.84 2.22 -0.62
CA ARG A 237 -20.14 1.40 0.56
C ARG A 237 -19.40 1.97 1.77
N SER A 238 -19.96 1.76 2.98
CA SER A 238 -19.26 2.12 4.21
C SER A 238 -17.88 1.44 4.25
N PRO A 239 -16.78 2.18 4.56
CA PRO A 239 -15.45 1.58 4.69
C PRO A 239 -15.42 0.56 5.83
N TRP A 240 -16.22 0.76 6.88
CA TRP A 240 -16.38 -0.20 7.96
C TRP A 240 -17.01 -1.49 7.46
N ALA A 241 -18.13 -1.41 6.74
CA ALA A 241 -18.78 -2.60 6.19
C ALA A 241 -17.83 -3.39 5.28
N THR A 242 -17.07 -2.67 4.46
CA THR A 242 -16.09 -3.23 3.52
C THR A 242 -14.99 -4.01 4.25
N ILE A 243 -14.26 -3.39 5.18
CA ILE A 243 -13.14 -4.06 5.86
C ILE A 243 -13.63 -5.26 6.68
N PHE A 244 -14.79 -5.14 7.33
CA PHE A 244 -15.35 -6.23 8.14
C PHE A 244 -15.99 -7.35 7.29
N SER A 245 -16.18 -7.12 5.99
CA SER A 245 -16.52 -8.16 5.01
C SER A 245 -15.29 -8.93 4.51
N GLY A 246 -14.07 -8.57 4.93
CA GLY A 246 -12.83 -9.26 4.57
C GLY A 246 -12.03 -8.64 3.43
N PHE A 247 -12.42 -7.46 2.94
CA PHE A 247 -11.61 -6.74 1.96
C PHE A 247 -10.31 -6.21 2.60
N ALA A 248 -9.24 -6.22 1.82
CA ALA A 248 -7.91 -5.80 2.24
C ALA A 248 -7.70 -4.27 2.16
N GLY A 249 -8.70 -3.52 1.69
CA GLY A 249 -8.68 -2.07 1.61
C GLY A 249 -9.97 -1.49 1.02
N HIS A 250 -10.07 -0.17 1.02
CA HIS A 250 -11.24 0.55 0.52
C HIS A 250 -10.86 1.89 -0.09
N LEU A 251 -11.40 2.18 -1.28
CA LEU A 251 -11.22 3.42 -2.01
C LEU A 251 -12.55 4.17 -2.13
N ALA A 252 -12.70 5.26 -1.39
CA ALA A 252 -13.85 6.17 -1.41
C ALA A 252 -13.49 7.54 -0.79
N ASP A 253 -14.19 8.59 -1.19
CA ASP A 253 -14.02 9.95 -0.65
C ASP A 253 -14.75 10.13 0.69
N VAL A 254 -14.18 9.58 1.77
CA VAL A 254 -14.76 9.56 3.12
C VAL A 254 -13.71 9.76 4.22
N ASP A 255 -14.15 10.03 5.45
CA ASP A 255 -13.26 10.11 6.62
C ASP A 255 -12.89 8.71 7.14
N PHE A 256 -11.60 8.39 7.11
CA PHE A 256 -11.03 7.11 7.54
C PHE A 256 -10.45 7.15 8.97
N ARG A 257 -10.42 8.31 9.64
CA ARG A 257 -9.76 8.46 10.94
C ARG A 257 -10.30 7.49 11.98
N GLY A 258 -11.62 7.38 12.10
CA GLY A 258 -12.23 6.48 13.08
C GLY A 258 -11.88 5.02 12.85
N LEU A 259 -11.88 4.58 11.59
CA LEU A 259 -11.50 3.22 11.21
C LEU A 259 -10.03 2.96 11.50
N ARG A 260 -9.13 3.88 11.16
CA ARG A 260 -7.70 3.74 11.44
C ARG A 260 -7.38 3.70 12.91
N THR A 261 -7.96 4.59 13.71
CA THR A 261 -7.78 4.57 15.16
C THR A 261 -8.27 3.24 15.74
N PHE A 262 -9.42 2.76 15.30
CA PHE A 262 -9.99 1.50 15.78
C PHE A 262 -9.17 0.26 15.36
N LEU A 263 -8.51 0.28 14.20
CA LEU A 263 -7.69 -0.83 13.71
C LEU A 263 -6.19 -0.69 14.02
N ALA A 264 -5.78 0.38 14.73
CA ALA A 264 -4.39 0.61 15.07
C ALA A 264 -3.80 -0.57 15.86
N GLY A 265 -2.69 -1.12 15.36
CA GLY A 265 -1.99 -2.28 15.93
C GLY A 265 -2.62 -3.64 15.62
N GLU A 266 -3.73 -3.69 14.88
CA GLU A 266 -4.37 -4.95 14.51
C GLU A 266 -3.65 -5.65 13.34
N ARG A 267 -3.64 -6.98 13.36
CA ARG A 267 -3.16 -7.82 12.24
C ARG A 267 -4.36 -8.49 11.58
N LEU A 268 -4.98 -7.80 10.62
CA LEU A 268 -6.26 -8.21 10.02
C LEU A 268 -6.22 -9.62 9.41
N SER A 269 -5.09 -10.05 8.85
CA SER A 269 -4.91 -11.40 8.28
C SER A 269 -5.05 -12.55 9.30
N ARG A 270 -5.13 -12.26 10.60
CA ARG A 270 -5.38 -13.26 11.66
C ARG A 270 -6.85 -13.46 11.99
N TYR A 271 -7.73 -12.68 11.37
CA TYR A 271 -9.16 -12.73 11.65
C TYR A 271 -9.92 -13.36 10.50
N THR A 272 -11.00 -14.05 10.83
CA THR A 272 -11.97 -14.59 9.88
C THR A 272 -13.19 -13.68 9.84
N PRO A 273 -13.58 -13.15 8.65
CA PRO A 273 -14.82 -12.41 8.47
C PRO A 273 -16.05 -13.28 8.77
N LEU A 274 -17.03 -12.71 9.46
CA LEU A 274 -18.25 -13.39 9.86
C LEU A 274 -19.43 -12.40 9.89
N ALA A 275 -20.53 -12.73 9.22
CA ALA A 275 -21.79 -12.05 9.42
C ALA A 275 -22.55 -12.69 10.60
N THR A 276 -22.97 -11.89 11.59
CA THR A 276 -23.62 -12.39 12.80
C THR A 276 -24.78 -11.49 13.23
N GLY A 277 -26.01 -11.94 12.93
CA GLY A 277 -27.21 -11.16 13.19
C GLY A 277 -27.14 -9.82 12.47
N PRO A 278 -27.23 -8.68 13.19
CA PRO A 278 -27.18 -7.36 12.57
C PRO A 278 -25.77 -6.80 12.37
N ALA A 279 -24.71 -7.56 12.68
CA ALA A 279 -23.33 -7.06 12.66
C ALA A 279 -22.42 -7.82 11.68
N LEU A 280 -21.33 -7.16 11.27
CA LEU A 280 -20.17 -7.80 10.65
C LEU A 280 -19.04 -7.89 11.67
N ALA A 281 -18.33 -9.01 11.67
CA ALA A 281 -17.27 -9.28 12.62
C ALA A 281 -16.01 -9.81 11.93
N LEU A 282 -14.86 -9.42 12.46
CA LEU A 282 -13.56 -10.04 12.21
C LEU A 282 -13.18 -10.80 13.48
N THR A 283 -13.11 -12.13 13.40
CA THR A 283 -13.03 -13.00 14.59
C THR A 283 -11.76 -13.84 14.64
N SER A 284 -11.26 -14.08 15.84
CA SER A 284 -10.21 -15.05 16.18
C SER A 284 -10.61 -15.72 17.50
N GLN A 285 -9.89 -16.76 17.94
CA GLN A 285 -10.25 -17.50 19.16
C GLN A 285 -10.29 -16.67 20.45
N THR A 286 -9.52 -15.57 20.52
CA THR A 286 -9.36 -14.76 21.73
C THR A 286 -9.78 -13.30 21.55
N LYS A 287 -10.22 -12.92 20.35
CA LYS A 287 -10.52 -11.53 20.01
C LYS A 287 -11.51 -11.43 18.86
N ALA A 288 -12.45 -10.50 18.98
CA ALA A 288 -13.30 -10.07 17.87
C ALA A 288 -13.29 -8.55 17.73
N LEU A 289 -13.39 -8.12 16.49
CA LEU A 289 -13.73 -6.76 16.11
C LEU A 289 -15.12 -6.83 15.48
N LEU A 290 -16.02 -5.93 15.84
CA LEU A 290 -17.34 -5.83 15.24
C LEU A 290 -17.61 -4.44 14.69
N TRP A 291 -18.34 -4.37 13.59
CA TRP A 291 -19.04 -3.18 13.12
C TRP A 291 -20.54 -3.45 13.17
N ILE A 292 -21.26 -2.51 13.78
CA ILE A 292 -22.70 -2.57 14.00
C ILE A 292 -23.32 -1.32 13.35
N PRO A 293 -24.15 -1.47 12.31
CA PRO A 293 -24.82 -0.34 11.67
C PRO A 293 -25.81 0.31 12.63
N SER A 294 -26.10 1.60 12.43
CA SER A 294 -27.02 2.36 13.30
C SER A 294 -28.45 1.81 13.34
N THR A 295 -28.85 1.06 12.32
CA THR A 295 -30.17 0.43 12.20
C THR A 295 -30.26 -0.95 12.87
N ALA A 296 -29.16 -1.44 13.45
CA ALA A 296 -29.10 -2.72 14.13
C ALA A 296 -29.90 -2.70 15.45
N GLU A 297 -30.73 -3.72 15.65
CA GLU A 297 -31.41 -3.99 16.91
C GLU A 297 -31.22 -5.45 17.34
N GLY A 298 -31.40 -5.73 18.62
CA GLY A 298 -31.38 -7.09 19.17
C GLY A 298 -30.04 -7.50 19.75
N SER A 299 -29.50 -8.66 19.33
CA SER A 299 -28.28 -9.22 19.91
C SER A 299 -27.36 -9.80 18.85
N VAL A 300 -26.05 -9.66 19.06
CA VAL A 300 -25.00 -10.34 18.28
C VAL A 300 -24.60 -11.62 18.99
N THR A 301 -24.45 -12.72 18.24
CA THR A 301 -24.00 -14.01 18.78
C THR A 301 -22.73 -14.46 18.06
N LEU A 302 -21.63 -14.53 18.80
CA LEU A 302 -20.33 -14.99 18.32
C LEU A 302 -20.05 -16.39 18.87
N THR A 303 -19.49 -17.27 18.07
CA THR A 303 -19.14 -18.65 18.46
C THR A 303 -17.65 -18.92 18.18
N GLY A 304 -17.12 -20.00 18.77
CA GLY A 304 -15.72 -20.41 18.55
C GLY A 304 -14.69 -19.71 19.44
N PHE A 305 -15.15 -19.06 20.52
CA PHE A 305 -14.28 -18.40 21.49
C PHE A 305 -13.79 -19.39 22.54
N ALA A 306 -12.60 -19.15 23.11
CA ALA A 306 -12.17 -19.88 24.30
C ALA A 306 -13.08 -19.53 25.50
N PRO A 307 -13.49 -20.49 26.34
CA PRO A 307 -14.18 -20.19 27.59
C PRO A 307 -13.36 -19.23 28.45
N GLY A 308 -14.00 -18.22 29.05
CA GLY A 308 -13.34 -17.22 29.87
C GLY A 308 -14.06 -15.89 29.95
N ALA A 309 -13.38 -14.93 30.59
CA ALA A 309 -13.83 -13.55 30.69
C ALA A 309 -13.26 -12.70 29.54
N TYR A 310 -14.06 -11.77 29.06
CA TYR A 310 -13.79 -10.85 27.97
C TYR A 310 -14.25 -9.45 28.37
N VAL A 311 -13.71 -8.44 27.70
CA VAL A 311 -14.17 -7.06 27.78
C VAL A 311 -14.61 -6.61 26.40
N ALA A 312 -15.87 -6.21 26.28
CA ALA A 312 -16.41 -5.56 25.09
C ALA A 312 -16.20 -4.05 25.24
N THR A 313 -15.28 -3.47 24.47
CA THR A 313 -15.07 -2.02 24.41
C THR A 313 -15.83 -1.45 23.22
N TRP A 314 -16.83 -0.62 23.51
CA TRP A 314 -17.65 0.04 22.50
C TRP A 314 -16.98 1.33 22.06
N CYS A 315 -16.81 1.51 20.76
CA CYS A 315 -16.07 2.60 20.16
C CYS A 315 -16.93 3.39 19.17
N SER A 316 -16.70 4.70 19.14
CA SER A 316 -17.24 5.60 18.11
C SER A 316 -16.65 5.27 16.74
N THR A 317 -17.47 5.14 15.69
CA THR A 317 -16.96 4.99 14.32
C THR A 317 -16.45 6.30 13.71
N ALA A 318 -16.78 7.46 14.30
CA ALA A 318 -16.34 8.76 13.80
C ALA A 318 -14.84 9.01 14.04
N ASP A 319 -14.33 8.64 15.22
CA ASP A 319 -12.95 8.93 15.65
C ASP A 319 -12.23 7.71 16.24
N GLY A 320 -12.91 6.57 16.38
CA GLY A 320 -12.36 5.32 16.91
C GLY A 320 -12.22 5.31 18.44
N SER A 321 -12.66 6.37 19.12
CA SER A 321 -12.50 6.51 20.57
C SER A 321 -13.39 5.54 21.34
N ALA A 322 -12.87 5.01 22.46
CA ALA A 322 -13.64 4.17 23.37
C ALA A 322 -14.67 5.00 24.13
N ARG A 323 -15.90 4.49 24.22
CA ARG A 323 -17.04 5.13 24.91
C ARG A 323 -17.35 4.46 26.25
N HIS A 324 -17.49 3.13 26.25
CA HIS A 324 -17.77 2.35 27.45
C HIS A 324 -17.29 0.90 27.30
N GLN A 325 -17.27 0.17 28.41
CA GLN A 325 -16.82 -1.22 28.47
C GLN A 325 -17.82 -2.08 29.23
N ASP A 326 -18.12 -3.25 28.67
CA ASP A 326 -18.95 -4.27 29.32
C ASP A 326 -18.14 -5.55 29.58
N PRO A 327 -18.21 -6.12 30.79
CA PRO A 327 -17.67 -7.43 31.05
C PRO A 327 -18.55 -8.50 30.41
N VAL A 328 -17.92 -9.50 29.80
CA VAL A 328 -18.60 -10.60 29.12
C VAL A 328 -17.95 -11.90 29.54
N VAL A 329 -18.74 -12.93 29.83
CA VAL A 329 -18.23 -14.25 30.19
C VAL A 329 -18.87 -15.28 29.27
N THR A 330 -18.06 -16.23 28.80
CA THR A 330 -18.55 -17.40 28.07
C THR A 330 -17.99 -18.68 28.70
N ALA A 331 -18.87 -19.66 28.89
CA ALA A 331 -18.50 -20.99 29.39
C ALA A 331 -18.47 -22.05 28.28
N ASP A 332 -19.21 -21.82 27.20
CA ASP A 332 -19.44 -22.73 26.08
C ASP A 332 -18.76 -22.26 24.78
N GLY A 333 -18.00 -21.17 24.84
CA GLY A 333 -17.38 -20.53 23.68
C GLY A 333 -18.34 -19.71 22.82
N THR A 334 -19.57 -19.49 23.30
CA THR A 334 -20.54 -18.56 22.70
C THR A 334 -20.60 -17.26 23.49
N ILE A 335 -20.45 -16.13 22.80
CA ILE A 335 -20.59 -14.79 23.36
C ILE A 335 -21.85 -14.16 22.78
N ARG A 336 -22.71 -13.63 23.66
CA ARG A 336 -23.92 -12.90 23.30
C ARG A 336 -23.79 -11.46 23.78
N LEU A 337 -23.88 -10.52 22.85
CA LEU A 337 -23.84 -9.08 23.14
C LEU A 337 -25.21 -8.48 22.83
N ALA A 338 -25.81 -7.83 23.82
CA ALA A 338 -26.99 -7.02 23.58
C ALA A 338 -26.56 -5.74 22.84
N VAL A 339 -27.23 -5.43 21.73
CA VAL A 339 -26.99 -4.19 20.99
C VAL A 339 -27.86 -3.11 21.63
N PRO A 340 -27.26 -2.06 22.25
CA PRO A 340 -28.04 -0.96 22.79
C PRO A 340 -28.71 -0.19 21.63
N ALA A 341 -29.72 0.62 21.93
CA ALA A 341 -30.27 1.54 20.93
C ALA A 341 -29.16 2.49 20.45
N LEU A 342 -28.86 2.46 19.16
CA LEU A 342 -27.76 3.22 18.56
C LEU A 342 -28.31 4.48 17.86
N SER A 343 -27.70 5.63 18.15
CA SER A 343 -27.94 6.87 17.38
C SER A 343 -27.01 7.03 16.19
N ALA A 344 -25.96 6.19 16.11
CA ALA A 344 -24.94 6.18 15.06
C ALA A 344 -24.31 4.79 14.97
N GLU A 345 -23.64 4.49 13.86
CA GLU A 345 -22.86 3.27 13.73
C GLU A 345 -21.84 3.16 14.87
N THR A 346 -21.55 1.92 15.29
CA THR A 346 -20.67 1.66 16.42
C THR A 346 -19.75 0.49 16.11
N ALA A 347 -18.51 0.60 16.57
CA ALA A 347 -17.56 -0.49 16.52
C ALA A 347 -17.39 -1.10 17.91
N VAL A 348 -17.09 -2.41 17.99
CA VAL A 348 -16.84 -3.08 19.27
C VAL A 348 -15.56 -3.87 19.18
N ARG A 349 -14.66 -3.68 20.16
CA ARG A 349 -13.48 -4.50 20.34
C ARG A 349 -13.70 -5.44 21.53
N LEU A 350 -13.80 -6.73 21.24
CA LEU A 350 -13.95 -7.78 22.23
C LEU A 350 -12.60 -8.45 22.46
N THR A 351 -12.02 -8.31 23.65
CA THR A 351 -10.69 -8.87 23.97
C THR A 351 -10.79 -9.76 25.20
N GLN A 352 -10.15 -10.94 25.17
CA GLN A 352 -10.08 -11.81 26.33
C GLN A 352 -9.37 -11.09 27.48
N ALA A 353 -10.00 -11.06 28.66
CA ALA A 353 -9.36 -10.53 29.86
C ALA A 353 -8.18 -11.43 30.22
N VAL A 354 -6.98 -10.84 30.32
CA VAL A 354 -5.81 -11.59 30.79
C VAL A 354 -6.14 -12.10 32.18
N PRO A 355 -6.09 -13.42 32.45
CA PRO A 355 -6.34 -13.92 33.79
C PRO A 355 -5.33 -13.22 34.71
N ALA A 356 -5.84 -12.54 35.75
CA ALA A 356 -4.99 -11.92 36.75
C ALA A 356 -3.98 -12.97 37.18
N GLN A 357 -2.69 -12.75 36.92
CA GLN A 357 -1.64 -13.67 37.32
C GLN A 357 -1.83 -13.85 38.82
N ARG A 358 -2.22 -15.07 39.24
CA ARG A 358 -2.37 -15.37 40.66
C ARG A 358 -1.02 -15.10 41.28
N THR A 359 -0.92 -14.04 42.08
CA THR A 359 0.28 -13.77 42.86
C THR A 359 0.49 -15.01 43.74
N PRO A 360 1.64 -15.69 43.67
CA PRO A 360 1.90 -16.83 44.53
C PRO A 360 1.77 -16.39 45.99
N SER A 361 0.85 -17.03 46.70
CA SER A 361 0.54 -16.81 48.13
C SER A 361 1.62 -17.36 49.05
#